data_AF-A0A956D6F2-F1
#
_entry.id   AF-A0A956D6F2-F1
#
_cell.length_a   1.000
_cell.length_b   1.000
_cell.length_c   1.000
_cell.angle_alpha   90.00
_cell.angle_beta   90.00
_cell.angle_gamma   90.00
#
_symmetry.space_group_name_H-M   'P 1'
#
loop_
_entity.id
_entity.type
_entity.pdbx_description
1 polymer ?
#
loop_
_entity_poly.entity_id
_entity_poly.type
_entity_poly.pdbx_seq_one_letter_code
_entity_poly.pdbx_strand_id
1 'polypeptide(L)' 'DLTALDALEALHTMVADWHGLVNVLDRKVERVFDPQERAELLRRAASVLEELLGDPAAAIRLYERAAQEDDRDPIAL' A
#
# COMPACT_ATOMS: atom_id res chain seq x y z
N ASP A 1 4.52 11.08 10.67
CA ASP A 1 5.73 10.36 11.08
C ASP A 1 5.68 8.97 10.50
N LEU A 2 6.70 8.56 9.73
CA LEU A 2 6.78 7.22 9.12
C LEU A 2 7.18 6.17 10.16
N THR A 3 8.04 6.53 11.11
CA THR A 3 8.48 5.65 12.21
C THR A 3 7.30 5.12 13.03
N ALA A 4 6.30 5.97 13.28
CA ALA A 4 5.08 5.57 13.98
C ALA A 4 4.19 4.64 13.13
N LEU A 5 4.16 4.84 11.81
CA LEU A 5 3.42 3.95 10.90
C LEU A 5 4.11 2.59 10.77
N ASP A 6 5.44 2.54 10.80
CA ASP A 6 6.18 1.27 10.79
C ASP A 6 5.87 0.42 12.02
N ALA A 7 5.78 1.04 13.19
CA ALA A 7 5.38 0.36 14.42
C ALA A 7 3.93 -0.17 14.34
N LEU A 8 3.01 0.61 13.76
CA LEU A 8 1.62 0.18 13.56
C LEU A 8 1.52 -0.96 12.53
N GLU A 9 2.28 -0.89 11.43
CA GLU A 9 2.35 -1.97 10.43
C GLU A 9 2.78 -3.30 11.08
N ALA A 10 3.86 -3.26 11.88
CA ALA A 10 4.33 -4.43 12.60
C ALA A 10 3.29 -4.97 13.59
N LEU A 11 2.60 -4.07 14.32
CA LEU A 11 1.55 -4.45 15.26
C LEU A 11 0.36 -5.11 14.57
N HIS A 12 -0.18 -4.48 13.53
CA HIS A 12 -1.33 -5.02 12.79
C HIS A 12 -1.01 -6.37 12.15
N THR A 13 0.20 -6.53 11.61
CA THR A 13 0.69 -7.82 11.09
C THR A 13 0.76 -8.88 12.19
N MET A 14 1.30 -8.53 13.36
CA MET A 14 1.46 -9.46 14.50
C MET A 14 0.11 -9.98 15.03
N VAL A 15 -0.93 -9.14 15.02
CA VAL A 15 -2.27 -9.51 15.49
C VAL A 15 -3.22 -9.96 14.36
N ALA A 16 -2.70 -10.11 13.15
CA ALA A 16 -3.47 -10.46 11.94
C ALA A 16 -4.65 -9.51 11.64
N ASP A 17 -4.52 -8.23 12.02
CA ASP A 17 -5.48 -7.19 11.66
C ASP A 17 -5.16 -6.61 10.29
N TRP A 18 -5.58 -7.33 9.26
CA TRP A 18 -5.30 -6.99 7.86
C TRP A 18 -6.00 -5.72 7.39
N HIS A 19 -7.17 -5.39 7.95
CA HIS A 19 -7.85 -4.12 7.66
C HIS A 19 -7.04 -2.94 8.22
N GLY A 20 -6.53 -3.07 9.45
CA GLY A 20 -5.63 -2.09 10.05
C GLY A 20 -4.34 -1.94 9.26
N LEU A 21 -3.76 -3.05 8.79
CA LEU A 21 -2.58 -3.04 7.93
C LEU A 21 -2.80 -2.24 6.64
N VAL A 22 -3.92 -2.48 5.93
CA VAL A 22 -4.26 -1.73 4.71
C VAL A 22 -4.39 -0.22 4.98
N ASN A 23 -5.00 0.16 6.10
CA ASN A 23 -5.13 1.57 6.50
C ASN A 23 -3.75 2.22 6.77
N VAL A 24 -2.85 1.49 7.44
CA VAL A 24 -1.48 1.98 7.66
C VAL A 24 -0.73 2.18 6.34
N LEU A 25 -0.84 1.23 5.40
CA LEU A 25 -0.21 1.34 4.09
C LEU A 25 -0.73 2.54 3.29
N ASP A 26 -2.05 2.79 3.28
CA ASP A 26 -2.62 3.97 2.60
C ASP A 26 -2.13 5.29 3.24
N ARG A 27 -2.03 5.35 4.57
CA ARG A 27 -1.42 6.51 5.27
C ARG A 27 0.07 6.69 4.97
N LYS A 28 0.80 5.62 4.65
CA LYS A 28 2.20 5.72 4.19
C LYS A 28 2.25 6.32 2.79
N VAL A 29 1.37 5.89 1.88
CA VAL A 29 1.27 6.44 0.51
C VAL A 29 1.07 7.96 0.53
N GLU A 30 0.27 8.49 1.46
CA GLU A 30 0.06 9.94 1.62
C GLU A 30 1.30 10.73 2.07
N ARG A 31 2.32 10.06 2.63
CA ARG A 31 3.50 10.69 3.25
C ARG A 31 4.77 10.52 2.43
N VAL A 32 4.76 9.58 1.50
CA VAL A 32 5.85 9.33 0.56
C VAL A 32 5.67 10.21 -0.67
N PHE A 33 6.77 10.76 -1.16
CA PHE A 33 6.77 11.62 -2.37
C PHE A 33 7.29 10.89 -3.60
N ASP A 34 8.09 9.84 -3.41
CA ASP A 34 8.62 9.03 -4.49
C ASP A 34 7.51 8.18 -5.14
N PRO A 35 7.27 8.30 -6.45
CA PRO A 35 6.21 7.56 -7.14
C PRO A 35 6.40 6.04 -7.07
N GLN A 36 7.63 5.54 -7.16
CA GLN A 36 7.92 4.10 -7.10
C GLN A 36 7.60 3.55 -5.71
N GLU A 37 8.03 4.24 -4.66
CA GLU A 37 7.73 3.82 -3.27
C GLU A 37 6.21 3.89 -2.99
N ARG A 38 5.49 4.88 -3.53
CA ARG A 38 4.01 4.92 -3.47
C ARG A 38 3.38 3.73 -4.19
N ALA A 39 3.85 3.39 -5.39
CA ALA A 39 3.35 2.25 -6.16
C ALA A 39 3.58 0.93 -5.41
N GLU A 40 4.75 0.74 -4.80
CA GLU A 40 5.06 -0.43 -3.98
C GLU A 40 4.12 -0.57 -2.78
N LEU A 41 3.87 0.52 -2.04
CA LEU A 41 2.94 0.52 -0.91
C LEU A 41 1.51 0.17 -1.35
N LEU A 42 1.06 0.70 -2.48
CA LEU A 42 -0.25 0.38 -3.06
C LEU A 42 -0.34 -1.09 -3.49
N ARG A 43 0.69 -1.63 -4.14
CA ARG A 43 0.78 -3.06 -4.50
C ARG A 43 0.71 -3.96 -3.27
N ARG A 44 1.41 -3.60 -2.19
CA ARG A 44 1.35 -4.34 -0.92
C ARG A 44 -0.05 -4.34 -0.31
N ALA A 45 -0.71 -3.18 -0.30
CA ALA A 45 -2.09 -3.08 0.20
C ALA A 45 -3.08 -3.89 -0.67
N ALA A 46 -2.87 -3.91 -1.99
CA ALA A 46 -3.66 -4.72 -2.92
C ALA A 46 -3.52 -6.23 -2.65
N SER A 47 -2.29 -6.71 -2.49
CA SER A 47 -2.01 -8.12 -2.15
C SER A 47 -2.68 -8.52 -0.82
N VAL A 48 -2.63 -7.67 0.21
CA VAL A 48 -3.34 -7.94 1.48
C VAL A 48 -4.86 -8.06 1.26
N LEU A 49 -5.44 -7.20 0.43
CA LEU A 49 -6.87 -7.24 0.12
C LEU A 49 -7.27 -8.53 -0.61
N GLU A 50 -6.50 -8.97 -1.60
CA GLU A 50 -6.85 -10.17 -2.38
C GLU A 50 -6.51 -11.47 -1.64
N GLU A 51 -5.34 -11.56 -1.01
CA GLU A 51 -4.83 -12.82 -0.45
C GLU A 51 -5.35 -13.08 0.96
N LEU A 52 -5.43 -12.04 1.79
CA LEU A 52 -5.73 -12.18 3.23
C LEU A 52 -7.17 -11.78 3.57
N LEU A 53 -7.75 -10.85 2.82
CA LEU A 53 -9.12 -10.36 3.04
C LEU A 53 -10.14 -10.90 2.02
N GLY A 54 -9.69 -11.53 0.94
CA GLY A 54 -10.58 -12.09 -0.09
C GLY A 54 -11.41 -11.04 -0.83
N ASP A 55 -10.91 -9.81 -0.95
CA ASP A 55 -11.54 -8.70 -1.68
C ASP A 55 -10.71 -8.32 -2.92
N PRO A 56 -10.73 -9.15 -3.98
CA PRO A 56 -10.01 -8.87 -5.23
C PRO A 56 -10.52 -7.61 -5.93
N ALA A 57 -11.80 -7.23 -5.72
CA ALA A 57 -12.36 -6.03 -6.32
C ALA A 57 -11.71 -4.76 -5.73
N ALA A 58 -11.44 -4.76 -4.43
CA ALA A 58 -10.67 -3.69 -3.79
C ALA A 58 -9.20 -3.71 -4.20
N ALA A 59 -8.59 -4.90 -4.30
CA ALA A 59 -7.22 -5.05 -4.77
C ALA A 59 -7.00 -4.45 -6.17
N ILE A 60 -7.90 -4.73 -7.12
CA ILE A 60 -7.83 -4.18 -8.49
C ILE A 60 -7.74 -2.66 -8.48
N ARG A 61 -8.56 -1.97 -7.66
CA ARG A 61 -8.53 -0.50 -7.57
C ARG A 61 -7.19 0.02 -7.06
N LEU A 62 -6.54 -0.70 -6.16
CA LEU A 62 -5.21 -0.32 -5.65
C LEU A 62 -4.10 -0.65 -6.65
N TYR A 63 -4.20 -1.75 -7.39
CA TYR A 63 -3.26 -2.05 -8.48
C TYR A 63 -3.34 -1.03 -9.61
N GLU A 64 -4.54 -0.60 -10.00
CA GLU A 64 -4.73 0.48 -10.99
C GLU A 64 -4.12 1.79 -10.51
N ARG A 65 -4.30 2.14 -9.23
CA ARG A 65 -3.68 3.33 -8.63
C ARG A 65 -2.15 3.20 -8.60
N ALA A 66 -1.61 2.02 -8.32
CA ALA A 66 -0.16 1.77 -8.34
C ALA A 66 0.43 1.96 -9.75
N ALA A 67 -0.23 1.41 -10.78
CA ALA A 67 0.19 1.58 -12.17
C ALA A 67 0.22 3.06 -12.59
N GLN A 68 -0.72 3.88 -12.10
CA GLN A 68 -0.72 5.32 -12.36
C GLN A 68 0.42 6.07 -11.68
N GLU A 69 0.97 5.58 -10.56
CA GLU A 69 2.16 6.18 -9.95
C GLU A 69 3.42 5.82 -10.76
N ASP A 70 3.53 4.58 -11.24
CA ASP A 70 4.63 4.13 -12.11
C ASP A 70 4.66 4.92 -13.43
N ASP A 71 3.50 5.15 -14.08
CA ASP A 71 3.38 5.93 -15.32
C ASP A 71 3.75 7.42 -15.15
N ARG A 72 3.76 7.91 -13.91
CA ARG A 72 4.15 9.29 -13.58
C ARG A 72 5.64 9.44 -13.29
N ASP A 73 6.41 8.35 -13.27
CA ASP A 73 7.86 8.38 -13.14
C ASP A 73 8.51 8.85 -14.47
N PRO A 74 9.07 10.06 -14.55
CA PRO A 74 9.64 10.61 -15.78
C PRO A 74 10.96 9.94 -16.21
N ILE A 75 11.50 9.00 -15.42
CA ILE A 75 12.76 8.29 -15.69
C ILE A 75 12.52 7.00 -16.50
N ALA A 76 11.32 6.79 -17.03
CA ALA A 76 11.09 5.85 -18.13
C ALA A 76 11.63 6.41 -19.47
N LEU A 77 12.96 6.59 -19.57
CA LEU A 77 13.71 6.82 -20.82
C LEU A 77 14.87 5.84 -20.93
#